data_AF-A0A3A0FVV8-F1
#
_entry.id   AF-A0A3A0FVV8-F1
#
_cell.length_a   1.000
_cell.length_b   1.000
_cell.length_c   1.000
_cell.angle_alpha   90.00
_cell.angle_beta   90.00
_cell.angle_gamma   90.00
#
_symmetry.space_group_name_H-M   'P 1'
#
loop_
_entity.id
_entity.type
_entity.pdbx_description
1 polymer ?
#
loop_
_entity_poly.entity_id
_entity_poly.type
_entity_poly.pdbx_seq_one_letter_code
_entity_poly.pdbx_strand_id
1 'polypeptide(L)' 'MASLDPLTAGVRTVALAAAALLAVAACEPGAVSEAPSARCAEAGAQCALPDGPLGVCERAPCRAGEAAPCFACVPQH' A
#
# COMPACT_ATOMS: atom_id res chain seq x y z
N MET A 1 -2.43 -8.94 51.37
CA MET A 1 -2.05 -10.20 50.69
C MET A 1 -3.17 -10.53 49.72
N ALA A 2 -3.01 -10.22 48.44
CA ALA A 2 -4.03 -10.49 47.44
C ALA A 2 -3.82 -11.90 46.87
N SER A 3 -4.75 -12.82 47.18
CA SER A 3 -4.85 -14.12 46.50
C SER A 3 -5.18 -13.88 45.04
N LEU A 4 -4.29 -14.35 44.16
CA LEU A 4 -4.55 -14.41 42.72
C LEU A 4 -5.20 -15.77 42.44
N ASP A 5 -6.50 -15.77 42.15
CA ASP A 5 -7.24 -16.97 41.80
C ASP A 5 -6.68 -17.62 40.52
N PRO A 6 -6.36 -18.93 40.55
CA PRO A 6 -5.77 -19.63 39.39
C PRO A 6 -6.72 -19.68 38.18
N LEU A 7 -8.02 -19.49 38.41
CA LEU A 7 -9.05 -19.39 37.38
C LEU A 7 -8.91 -18.12 36.52
N THR A 8 -8.43 -17.01 37.09
CA THR A 8 -8.25 -15.75 36.35
C THR A 8 -7.01 -15.77 35.45
N ALA A 9 -6.02 -16.60 35.78
CA ALA A 9 -4.80 -16.76 34.99
C ALA A 9 -5.06 -17.47 33.65
N GLY A 10 -5.88 -18.53 33.66
CA GLY A 10 -6.22 -19.28 32.45
C GLY A 10 -7.11 -18.50 31.46
N VAL A 11 -8.04 -17.69 31.98
CA VAL A 11 -8.91 -16.86 31.12
C VAL A 11 -8.11 -15.75 30.43
N ARG A 12 -7.10 -15.19 31.11
CA ARG A 12 -6.22 -14.16 30.55
C ARG A 12 -5.33 -14.68 29.42
N THR A 13 -4.77 -15.87 29.57
CA THR A 13 -3.92 -16.47 28.52
C THR A 13 -4.72 -16.82 27.27
N VAL A 14 -5.94 -17.34 27.43
CA VAL A 14 -6.84 -17.62 26.28
C VAL A 14 -7.26 -16.33 25.58
N ALA A 15 -7.61 -15.28 26.33
CA ALA A 15 -7.97 -13.99 25.75
C ALA A 15 -6.82 -13.34 24.97
N LEU A 16 -5.60 -13.39 25.51
CA LEU A 16 -4.39 -12.87 24.85
C LEU A 16 -4.06 -13.67 23.59
N ALA A 17 -4.17 -15.00 23.63
CA ALA A 17 -3.95 -15.85 22.46
C ALA A 17 -4.99 -15.58 21.36
N ALA A 18 -6.27 -15.46 21.71
CA ALA A 18 -7.33 -15.14 20.76
C ALA A 18 -7.12 -13.77 20.11
N ALA A 19 -6.75 -12.74 20.88
CA ALA A 19 -6.46 -11.41 20.37
C ALA A 19 -5.24 -11.40 19.42
N ALA A 20 -4.19 -12.15 19.75
CA ALA A 20 -3.02 -12.29 18.89
C ALA A 20 -3.36 -12.98 17.56
N LEU A 21 -4.18 -14.04 17.59
CA LEU A 21 -4.68 -14.74 16.38
C LEU A 21 -5.56 -13.85 15.49
N LEU A 22 -6.42 -13.02 16.08
CA LEU A 22 -7.21 -12.04 15.35
C LEU A 22 -6.35 -10.95 14.71
N ALA A 23 -5.27 -10.50 15.38
CA ALA A 23 -4.37 -9.49 14.85
C ALA A 23 -3.55 -10.00 13.64
N VAL A 24 -3.12 -11.27 13.64
CA VAL A 24 -2.45 -11.85 12.45
C VAL A 24 -3.41 -12.15 11.31
N ALA A 25 -4.67 -12.48 11.59
CA ALA A 25 -5.69 -12.67 10.55
C ALA A 25 -6.11 -11.37 9.87
N ALA A 26 -5.92 -10.21 10.53
CA ALA A 26 -6.16 -8.89 9.95
C ALA A 26 -4.96 -8.32 9.18
N CYS A 27 -3.80 -8.97 9.23
CA CYS A 27 -2.65 -8.60 8.42
C CYS A 27 -2.86 -9.17 7.01
N GLU A 28 -3.49 -8.41 6.12
CA GLU A 28 -3.66 -8.80 4.72
C GLU A 28 -2.28 -8.77 4.04
N PRO A 29 -1.67 -9.93 3.72
CA PRO A 29 -0.30 -9.97 3.20
C PRO A 29 -0.18 -9.48 1.74
N GLY A 30 -1.13 -8.66 1.28
CA GLY A 30 -1.27 -8.19 -0.09
C GLY A 30 -1.38 -6.67 -0.24
N ALA A 31 -1.45 -5.89 0.84
CA ALA A 31 -1.54 -4.43 0.76
C ALA A 31 -0.18 -3.76 0.52
N VAL A 32 0.67 -4.34 -0.34
CA VAL A 32 1.90 -3.70 -0.80
C VAL A 32 1.53 -2.91 -2.03
N SER A 33 1.36 -1.58 -1.88
CA SER A 33 1.19 -0.71 -3.04
C SER A 33 2.40 -0.88 -3.97
N GLU A 34 2.13 -1.12 -5.26
CA GLU A 34 3.20 -1.15 -6.26
C GLU A 34 3.99 0.16 -6.22
N ALA A 35 5.31 0.04 -6.34
CA ALA A 35 6.17 1.21 -6.41
C ALA A 35 5.79 2.05 -7.65
N PRO A 36 5.74 3.39 -7.54
CA PRO A 36 5.43 4.26 -8.68
C PRO A 36 6.35 3.97 -9.86
N SER A 37 5.77 3.73 -11.03
CA SER A 37 6.55 3.44 -12.23
C SER A 37 7.16 4.73 -12.79
N ALA A 38 8.33 4.61 -13.42
CA ALA A 38 8.90 5.69 -14.23
C ALA A 38 8.23 5.80 -15.62
N ARG A 39 7.34 4.85 -15.98
CA ARG A 39 6.70 4.75 -17.29
C ARG A 39 5.20 4.82 -17.15
N CYS A 40 4.59 5.78 -17.83
CA CYS A 40 3.16 5.95 -17.83
C CYS A 40 2.47 5.05 -18.86
N ALA A 41 1.61 4.16 -18.36
CA ALA A 41 0.79 3.26 -19.17
C ALA A 41 -0.70 3.67 -19.18
N GLU A 42 -1.16 4.38 -18.14
CA GLU A 42 -2.56 4.75 -17.94
C GLU A 42 -2.66 6.17 -17.38
N ALA A 43 -3.71 6.92 -17.76
CA ALA A 43 -3.96 8.24 -17.19
C ALA A 43 -4.39 8.17 -15.72
N GLY A 44 -3.88 9.07 -14.88
CA GLY A 44 -4.18 9.14 -13.45
C GLY A 44 -3.36 8.17 -12.59
N ALA A 45 -2.63 7.23 -13.18
CA ALA A 45 -1.69 6.39 -12.45
C ALA A 45 -0.56 7.23 -11.85
N GLN A 46 -0.10 6.87 -10.65
CA GLN A 46 1.02 7.54 -9.99
C GLN A 46 2.35 7.14 -10.64
N CYS A 47 3.23 8.12 -10.84
CA CYS A 47 4.51 7.92 -11.49
C CYS A 47 5.64 8.64 -10.76
N ALA A 48 6.87 8.17 -10.95
CA ALA A 48 8.07 8.79 -10.42
C ALA A 48 8.63 9.83 -11.41
N LEU A 49 8.81 11.08 -10.96
CA LEU A 49 9.54 12.10 -11.72
C LEU A 49 11.06 11.87 -11.60
N PRO A 50 11.85 12.21 -12.63
CA PRO A 50 13.30 11.98 -12.62
C PRO A 50 14.05 12.79 -11.54
N ASP A 51 13.58 14.00 -11.24
CA ASP A 51 14.28 14.95 -10.37
C ASP A 51 13.38 15.47 -9.22
N GLY A 52 12.29 14.77 -8.91
CA GLY A 52 11.22 15.35 -8.08
C GLY A 52 10.37 14.34 -7.31
N PRO A 53 9.34 14.85 -6.61
CA PRO A 53 8.33 14.03 -5.94
C PRO A 53 7.48 13.21 -6.93
N LEU A 54 6.46 12.53 -6.44
CA LEU A 54 5.55 11.76 -7.29
C LEU A 54 4.72 12.69 -8.19
N GLY A 55 4.50 12.25 -9.42
CA GLY A 55 3.59 12.87 -10.39
C GLY A 55 2.39 11.98 -10.69
N VAL A 56 1.60 12.38 -11.69
CA VAL A 56 0.63 11.49 -12.33
C VAL A 56 0.88 11.38 -13.82
N CYS A 57 0.44 10.27 -14.37
CA CYS A 57 0.40 10.07 -15.80
C CYS A 57 -0.74 10.86 -16.44
N GLU A 58 -0.43 11.77 -17.34
CA GLU A 58 -1.39 12.50 -18.16
C GLU A 58 -1.21 12.22 -19.65
N ARG A 59 -2.26 12.42 -20.43
CA ARG A 59 -2.19 12.26 -21.89
C ARG A 59 -1.21 13.26 -22.46
N ALA A 60 -0.27 12.76 -23.25
CA ALA A 60 0.73 13.57 -23.93
C ALA A 60 0.76 13.24 -25.43
N PRO A 61 1.24 14.15 -26.28
CA PRO A 61 1.51 13.83 -27.68
C PRO A 61 2.50 12.67 -27.80
N CYS A 62 2.16 11.69 -28.64
CA CYS A 62 3.06 10.60 -28.99
C CYS A 62 4.26 11.10 -29.78
N ARG A 63 5.43 10.49 -29.58
CA ARG A 63 6.60 10.72 -30.44
C ARG A 63 6.37 10.07 -31.80
N ALA A 64 7.16 10.49 -32.80
CA ALA A 64 7.11 9.89 -34.13
C ALA A 64 7.37 8.38 -34.06
N GLY A 65 6.40 7.58 -34.54
CA GLY A 65 6.47 6.12 -34.53
C GLY A 65 5.91 5.44 -33.28
N GLU A 66 5.44 6.18 -32.27
CA GLU A 66 4.73 5.59 -31.14
C GLU A 66 3.23 5.39 -31.45
N ALA A 67 2.66 4.33 -30.86
CA ALA A 67 1.23 4.05 -30.95
C ALA A 67 0.45 4.80 -29.86
N ALA A 68 -0.62 5.49 -30.22
CA ALA A 68 -1.50 6.15 -29.28
C ALA A 68 -2.35 5.13 -28.47
N PRO A 69 -2.74 5.45 -27.22
CA PRO A 69 -2.49 6.70 -26.48
C PRO A 69 -1.11 6.74 -25.79
N CYS A 70 -0.50 7.92 -25.75
CA CYS A 70 0.76 8.16 -25.04
C CYS A 70 0.52 8.99 -23.78
N PHE A 71 1.36 8.76 -22.78
CA PHE A 71 1.25 9.41 -21.49
C PHE A 71 2.61 9.90 -21.01
N ALA A 72 2.62 11.03 -20.31
CA ALA A 72 3.80 11.59 -19.66
C ALA A 72 3.55 11.75 -18.17
N CYS A 73 4.59 11.53 -17.37
CA CYS A 73 4.54 11.81 -15.94
C CYS A 73 4.65 13.33 -15.73
N VAL A 74 3.64 13.94 -15.15
CA VAL A 74 3.59 15.39 -14.86
C VAL A 74 3.46 15.63 -13.35
N PRO A 75 4.01 16.74 -12.82
CA PRO A 75 3.86 17.08 -11.41
C PRO A 75 2.40 17.33 -10.98
N GLN A 76 2.02 16.86 -9.79
CA GLN A 76 0.73 17.10 -9.13
C GLN A 76 0.91 18.11 -7.98
N HIS A 77 1.18 19.37 -8.30
CA HIS A 77 1.38 20.44 -7.32
C HIS A 77 0.71 21.74 -7.77
#